data_AF-A0A1C4UAR2-F1
#
_entry.id   AF-A0A1C4UAR2-F1
#
_cell.length_a   1.000
_cell.length_b   1.000
_cell.length_c   1.000
_cell.angle_alpha   90.00
_cell.angle_beta   90.00
_cell.angle_gamma   90.00
#
_symmetry.space_group_name_H-M   'P 1'
#
loop_
_entity.id
_entity.type
_entity.pdbx_description
1 polymer ?
#
loop_
_entity_poly.entity_id
_entity_poly.type
_entity_poly.pdbx_seq_one_letter_code
_entity_poly.pdbx_strand_id
1 'polypeptide(L)'
;MPGWAENAEVADPLEEYRRRRDAARTPEPVPPRPPRRPRRAGEARFVIQQHHARRLHWDLRLERDGVLVSWAVPRGLPRDTGRNHLAVHTEDHPMEYLTFHGEIPAGEYGGGRMTVHDTGTYRTEKWRDDEVIVVLAGDRTRGRYALFATGGRDWMIRRTDPPPPGWTSMPERVAPMHATPARRLPTDDAAWGYELRWDGVRAVAHVSGGRLLLRSADGEDVTPAYPWLRELAEELAPVEAVLDGVLVRIDAAGRVRPAGGGRPARGSARRAAPDAQFLLVDLLWLEGADTVDLPYAQRRELLDGLALAGPHWQTPPWFPGGGADALRAAREQGLPGVVAKRLDSAYQPGRSSRDWRTIDAS
;
A
#
# COMPACT_ATOMS: atom_id res chain seq x y z
N MET A 1 34.29 37.07 -43.73
CA MET A 1 33.37 36.03 -43.24
C MET A 1 33.83 35.60 -41.85
N PRO A 2 33.37 36.22 -40.75
CA PRO A 2 33.68 35.72 -39.41
C PRO A 2 32.70 34.61 -39.03
N GLY A 3 33.22 33.58 -38.37
CA GLY A 3 32.53 32.34 -38.04
C GLY A 3 31.43 32.52 -37.01
N TRP A 4 30.34 31.78 -37.24
CA TRP A 4 29.26 31.62 -36.27
C TRP A 4 29.75 30.69 -35.17
N ALA A 5 29.79 31.23 -33.96
CA ALA A 5 30.11 30.52 -32.74
C ALA A 5 29.14 29.36 -32.51
N GLU A 6 29.61 28.14 -32.76
CA GLU A 6 29.13 26.94 -32.08
C GLU A 6 29.68 27.00 -30.65
N ASN A 7 28.91 27.57 -29.73
CA ASN A 7 29.06 27.38 -28.27
C ASN A 7 27.89 28.09 -27.56
N ALA A 8 26.68 27.57 -27.76
CA ALA A 8 25.73 27.64 -26.66
C ALA A 8 26.14 26.52 -25.70
N GLU A 9 26.78 26.86 -24.58
CA GLU A 9 26.97 25.91 -23.48
C GLU A 9 25.60 25.32 -23.13
N VAL A 10 25.41 24.04 -23.45
CA VAL A 10 24.20 23.33 -23.05
C VAL A 10 24.28 23.25 -21.52
N ALA A 11 23.38 23.95 -20.84
CA ALA A 11 23.28 23.93 -19.38
C ALA A 11 23.24 22.48 -18.90
N ASP A 12 24.05 22.16 -17.87
CA ASP A 12 24.14 20.81 -17.36
C ASP A 12 22.89 20.46 -16.56
N PRO A 13 22.04 19.54 -17.04
CA PRO A 13 20.78 19.23 -16.37
C PRO A 13 20.97 18.57 -14.99
N LEU A 14 22.15 18.01 -14.71
CA LEU A 14 22.47 17.40 -13.42
C LEU A 14 23.18 18.37 -12.45
N GLU A 15 23.27 19.67 -12.77
CA GLU A 15 23.94 20.63 -11.90
C GLU A 15 23.26 20.73 -10.52
N GLU A 16 21.94 20.93 -10.50
CA GLU A 16 21.18 20.97 -9.25
C GLU A 16 21.26 19.63 -8.51
N TYR A 17 21.20 18.51 -9.25
CA TYR A 17 21.36 17.18 -8.68
C TYR A 17 22.66 17.05 -7.90
N ARG A 18 23.80 17.37 -8.53
CA ARG A 18 25.12 17.27 -7.90
C ARG A 18 25.31 18.26 -6.75
N ARG A 19 24.74 19.46 -6.84
CA ARG A 19 24.79 20.46 -5.75
C ARG A 19 24.13 19.96 -4.45
N ARG A 20 23.19 19.02 -4.55
CA ARG A 20 22.46 18.47 -3.38
C ARG A 20 23.09 17.23 -2.76
N ARG A 21 24.16 16.66 -3.35
CA ARG A 21 24.79 15.42 -2.88
C ARG A 21 26.27 15.61 -2.60
N ASP A 22 26.74 14.89 -1.60
CA ASP A 22 28.17 14.68 -1.35
C ASP A 22 28.51 13.22 -1.72
N ALA A 23 29.25 13.04 -2.82
CA ALA A 23 29.62 11.72 -3.34
C ALA A 23 30.47 10.88 -2.36
N ALA A 24 31.07 11.49 -1.33
CA ALA A 24 31.79 10.77 -0.28
C ALA A 24 30.85 10.22 0.81
N ARG A 25 29.61 10.70 0.88
CA ARG A 25 28.66 10.42 1.97
C ARG A 25 27.42 9.66 1.53
N THR A 26 27.12 9.62 0.24
CA THR A 26 25.95 8.92 -0.30
C THR A 26 26.36 7.75 -1.21
N PRO A 27 25.65 6.61 -1.17
CA PRO A 27 25.82 5.55 -2.16
C PRO A 27 25.15 5.88 -3.51
N GLU A 28 24.44 7.01 -3.60
CA GLU A 28 23.79 7.45 -4.84
C GLU A 28 24.83 7.69 -5.96
N PRO A 29 24.46 7.43 -7.24
CA PRO A 29 25.35 7.71 -8.35
C PRO A 29 25.53 9.22 -8.54
N VAL A 30 26.76 9.71 -8.47
CA VAL A 30 27.10 11.14 -8.67
C VAL A 30 28.10 11.26 -9.82
N PRO A 31 27.66 11.19 -11.09
CA PRO A 31 28.58 11.26 -12.23
C PRO A 31 29.28 12.63 -12.27
N PRO A 32 30.61 12.68 -12.39
CA PRO A 32 31.38 13.93 -12.32
C PRO A 32 31.29 14.78 -13.60
N ARG A 33 30.64 14.28 -14.64
CA ARG A 33 30.57 14.92 -15.96
C ARG A 33 29.11 15.13 -16.37
N PRO A 34 28.83 16.16 -17.19
CA PRO A 34 27.51 16.33 -17.79
C PRO A 34 27.07 15.07 -18.55
N PRO A 35 25.77 14.77 -18.57
CA PRO A 35 25.23 13.65 -19.30
C PRO A 35 25.47 13.83 -20.80
N ARG A 36 25.73 12.71 -21.49
CA ARG A 36 25.83 12.70 -22.95
C ARG A 36 24.46 12.40 -23.54
N ARG A 37 23.99 13.28 -24.43
CA ARG A 37 22.79 12.98 -25.22
C ARG A 37 23.00 11.67 -26.02
N PRO A 38 22.04 10.73 -25.99
CA PRO A 38 22.14 9.53 -26.78
C PRO A 38 22.28 9.88 -28.27
N ARG A 39 23.21 9.21 -28.97
CA ARG A 39 23.45 9.41 -30.41
C ARG A 39 22.34 8.85 -31.30
N ARG A 40 21.48 7.98 -30.77
CA ARG A 40 20.30 7.42 -31.42
C ARG A 40 19.16 7.33 -30.41
N ALA A 41 17.94 7.60 -30.86
CA ALA A 41 16.73 7.32 -30.09
C ALA A 41 16.55 5.80 -30.00
N GLY A 42 16.83 5.22 -28.84
CA GLY A 42 16.31 3.90 -28.45
C GLY A 42 14.88 4.05 -27.91
N GLU A 43 14.25 2.93 -27.53
CA GLU A 43 13.02 3.00 -26.74
C GLU A 43 13.33 3.69 -25.41
N ALA A 44 12.61 4.78 -25.11
CA ALA A 44 12.82 5.53 -23.89
C ALA A 44 12.42 4.67 -22.69
N ARG A 45 13.24 4.64 -21.64
CA ARG A 45 13.03 3.80 -20.46
C ARG A 45 12.41 4.59 -19.32
N PHE A 46 11.73 3.89 -18.44
CA PHE A 46 11.32 4.45 -17.16
C PHE A 46 11.76 3.55 -16.00
N VAL A 47 11.84 4.16 -14.83
CA VAL A 47 11.90 3.43 -13.56
C VAL A 47 10.90 4.06 -12.59
N ILE A 48 10.24 3.21 -11.82
CA ILE A 48 9.48 3.61 -10.64
C ILE A 48 10.23 3.06 -9.44
N GLN A 49 10.66 3.93 -8.54
CA GLN A 49 11.37 3.52 -7.31
C GLN A 49 10.50 3.76 -6.10
N GLN A 50 10.47 2.81 -5.17
CA GLN A 50 9.89 2.98 -3.85
C GLN A 50 10.95 3.57 -2.92
N HIS A 51 10.63 4.71 -2.30
CA HIS A 51 11.54 5.46 -1.44
C HIS A 51 10.98 5.58 -0.01
N HIS A 52 11.54 4.81 0.91
CA HIS A 52 11.27 4.88 2.35
C HIS A 52 12.12 5.99 2.99
N ALA A 53 11.83 7.24 2.61
CA ALA A 53 12.41 8.41 3.25
C ALA A 53 11.68 8.71 4.58
N ARG A 54 11.59 9.99 4.99
CA ARG A 54 10.74 10.41 6.14
C ARG A 54 9.28 9.95 5.99
N ARG A 55 8.82 9.80 4.75
CA ARG A 55 7.52 9.23 4.37
C ARG A 55 7.73 8.39 3.12
N LEU A 56 7.05 7.27 3.06
CA LEU A 56 7.00 6.43 1.87
C LEU A 56 6.40 7.21 0.68
N HIS A 57 7.09 7.15 -0.46
CA HIS A 57 6.61 7.67 -1.74
C HIS A 57 7.26 6.89 -2.90
N TRP A 58 6.80 7.18 -4.12
CA TRP A 58 7.32 6.57 -5.34
C TRP A 58 7.92 7.64 -6.24
N ASP A 59 9.13 7.41 -6.74
CA ASP A 59 9.71 8.27 -7.76
C ASP A 59 9.42 7.71 -9.15
N LEU A 60 8.65 8.44 -9.95
CA LEU A 60 8.52 8.19 -11.39
C LEU A 60 9.64 8.92 -12.11
N ARG A 61 10.42 8.18 -12.90
CA ARG A 61 11.58 8.70 -13.61
C ARG A 61 11.53 8.28 -15.06
N LEU A 62 11.58 9.26 -15.96
CA LEU A 62 11.47 9.08 -17.41
C LEU A 62 12.78 9.47 -18.09
N GLU A 63 13.39 8.54 -18.83
CA GLU A 63 14.60 8.80 -19.62
C GLU A 63 14.36 9.83 -20.72
N ARG A 64 15.03 10.97 -20.62
CA ARG A 64 14.94 12.05 -21.61
C ARG A 64 16.27 12.78 -21.71
N ASP A 65 16.75 12.96 -22.95
CA ASP A 65 17.93 13.77 -23.26
C ASP A 65 19.19 13.46 -22.44
N GLY A 66 19.35 12.21 -22.00
CA GLY A 66 20.51 11.73 -21.24
C GLY A 66 20.37 11.83 -19.71
N VAL A 67 19.19 12.22 -19.20
CA VAL A 67 18.84 12.24 -17.78
C VAL A 67 17.51 11.54 -17.53
N LEU A 68 17.16 11.43 -16.26
CA LEU A 68 15.85 10.99 -15.79
C LEU A 68 15.06 12.17 -15.26
N VAL A 69 14.07 12.62 -16.03
CA VAL A 69 13.11 13.64 -15.59
C VAL A 69 12.18 13.00 -14.56
N SER A 70 12.06 13.63 -13.39
CA SER A 70 11.67 12.94 -12.17
C SER A 70 10.52 13.61 -11.43
N TRP A 71 9.60 12.79 -10.92
CA TRP A 71 8.52 13.22 -10.04
C TRP A 71 8.42 12.31 -8.82
N ALA A 72 8.36 12.90 -7.64
CA ALA A 72 7.97 12.21 -6.43
C ALA A 72 6.43 12.12 -6.35
N VAL A 73 5.88 10.91 -6.29
CA VAL A 73 4.45 10.60 -6.32
C VAL A 73 4.05 9.95 -4.97
N PRO A 74 3.56 10.73 -3.98
CA PRO A 74 3.39 10.25 -2.60
C PRO A 74 2.30 9.19 -2.36
N ARG A 75 1.53 8.83 -3.39
CA ARG A 75 0.51 7.76 -3.36
C ARG A 75 0.74 6.72 -4.47
N GLY A 76 1.91 6.72 -5.10
CA GLY A 76 2.18 5.91 -6.29
C GLY A 76 1.39 6.37 -7.51
N LEU A 77 1.53 5.68 -8.63
CA LEU A 77 0.78 6.00 -9.84
C LEU A 77 -0.69 5.56 -9.70
N PRO A 78 -1.66 6.38 -10.13
CA PRO A 78 -3.06 6.00 -10.09
C PRO A 78 -3.30 4.79 -11.01
N ARG A 79 -4.02 3.79 -10.49
CA ARG A 79 -4.29 2.55 -11.23
C ARG A 79 -5.63 2.55 -11.97
N ASP A 80 -6.51 3.49 -11.63
CA ASP A 80 -7.78 3.76 -12.33
C ASP A 80 -7.88 5.23 -12.80
N THR A 81 -8.93 5.53 -13.55
CA THR A 81 -9.19 6.86 -14.11
C THR A 81 -9.94 7.81 -13.18
N GLY A 82 -10.36 7.34 -12.00
CA GLY A 82 -11.24 8.08 -11.09
C GLY A 82 -10.50 9.05 -10.18
N ARG A 83 -9.17 8.95 -10.06
CA ARG A 83 -8.37 9.72 -9.11
C ARG A 83 -7.12 10.31 -9.75
N ASN A 84 -6.82 11.55 -9.39
CA ASN A 84 -5.54 12.19 -9.68
C ASN A 84 -4.64 12.10 -8.44
N HIS A 85 -3.37 11.79 -8.62
CA HIS A 85 -2.39 11.78 -7.54
C HIS A 85 -1.47 12.99 -7.65
N LEU A 86 -1.04 13.54 -6.51
CA LEU A 86 0.01 14.56 -6.48
C LEU A 86 1.31 13.96 -7.02
N ALA A 87 1.99 14.69 -7.89
CA ALA A 87 3.32 14.41 -8.40
C ALA A 87 4.17 15.68 -8.22
N VAL A 88 5.19 15.64 -7.39
CA VAL A 88 6.07 16.79 -7.16
C VAL A 88 7.26 16.67 -8.09
N HIS A 89 7.43 17.61 -9.01
CA HIS A 89 8.58 17.63 -9.91
C HIS A 89 9.86 17.87 -9.10
N THR A 90 10.82 16.96 -9.23
CA THR A 90 12.13 17.01 -8.56
C THR A 90 13.21 17.35 -9.58
N GLU A 91 14.44 17.58 -9.11
CA GLU A 91 15.58 17.75 -10.01
C GLU A 91 15.79 16.52 -10.89
N ASP A 92 16.41 16.68 -12.05
CA ASP A 92 16.74 15.56 -12.93
C ASP A 92 17.75 14.62 -12.25
N HIS A 93 17.65 13.33 -12.54
CA HIS A 93 18.52 12.31 -11.96
C HIS A 93 19.40 11.66 -13.02
N PRO A 94 20.59 11.15 -12.64
CA PRO A 94 21.48 10.46 -13.57
C PRO A 94 20.89 9.12 -14.01
N MET A 95 21.27 8.65 -15.20
CA MET A 95 20.73 7.44 -15.84
C MET A 95 20.92 6.17 -15.01
N GLU A 96 21.93 6.15 -14.16
CA GLU A 96 22.25 5.08 -13.22
C GLU A 96 21.13 4.80 -12.21
N TYR A 97 20.20 5.74 -11.99
CA TYR A 97 19.01 5.49 -11.16
C TYR A 97 18.05 4.48 -11.76
N LEU A 98 18.12 4.19 -13.07
CA LEU A 98 17.30 3.14 -13.69
C LEU A 98 17.46 1.78 -12.99
N THR A 99 18.63 1.52 -12.40
CA THR A 99 18.96 0.26 -11.73
C THR A 99 19.42 0.45 -10.29
N PHE A 100 19.31 1.65 -9.73
CA PHE A 100 19.82 1.94 -8.39
C PHE A 100 18.89 1.40 -7.30
N HIS A 101 19.51 0.70 -6.35
CA HIS A 101 18.94 0.31 -5.06
C HIS A 101 19.96 0.67 -3.97
N GLY A 102 19.51 1.11 -2.79
CA GLY A 102 20.43 1.41 -1.70
C GLY A 102 19.78 2.05 -0.48
N GLU A 103 20.54 2.15 0.59
CA GLU A 103 20.18 2.90 1.81
C GLU A 103 20.92 4.23 1.79
N ILE A 104 20.21 5.34 1.59
CA ILE A 104 20.79 6.68 1.65
C ILE A 104 20.91 7.08 3.12
N PRO A 105 22.10 7.43 3.63
CA PRO A 105 22.30 7.67 5.06
C PRO A 105 21.39 8.76 5.65
N ALA A 106 21.01 8.57 6.91
CA ALA A 106 20.22 9.56 7.62
C ALA A 106 20.95 10.91 7.69
N GLY A 107 20.25 12.00 7.35
CA GLY A 107 20.80 13.36 7.30
C GLY A 107 21.25 13.81 5.92
N GLU A 108 21.46 12.87 4.99
CA GLU A 108 21.67 13.20 3.57
C GLU A 108 20.37 13.64 2.90
N TYR A 109 20.49 14.39 1.81
CA TYR A 109 19.36 14.72 0.96
C TYR A 109 18.77 13.44 0.37
N GLY A 110 17.46 13.22 0.56
CA GLY A 110 16.83 11.95 0.15
C GLY A 110 17.14 10.76 1.05
N GLY A 111 17.65 10.96 2.27
CA GLY A 111 17.92 9.87 3.23
C GLY A 111 16.76 8.88 3.40
N GLY A 112 17.09 7.58 3.36
CA GLY A 112 16.16 6.45 3.43
C GLY A 112 16.44 5.36 2.40
N ARG A 113 15.69 4.26 2.51
CA ARG A 113 15.82 3.09 1.61
C ARG A 113 15.18 3.32 0.25
N MET A 114 15.91 3.07 -0.82
CA MET A 114 15.41 3.09 -2.20
C MET A 114 15.46 1.70 -2.83
N THR A 115 14.36 1.31 -3.49
CA THR A 115 14.26 0.06 -4.25
C THR A 115 13.54 0.29 -5.57
N VAL A 116 13.97 -0.35 -6.65
CA VAL A 116 13.21 -0.37 -7.91
C VAL A 116 11.92 -1.18 -7.69
N HIS A 117 10.79 -0.50 -7.90
CA HIS A 117 9.46 -1.09 -7.85
C HIS A 117 9.06 -1.66 -9.21
N ASP A 118 9.34 -0.93 -10.29
CA ASP A 118 9.02 -1.32 -11.66
C ASP A 118 9.98 -0.64 -12.65
N THR A 119 10.18 -1.27 -13.79
CA THR A 119 10.95 -0.70 -14.90
C THR A 119 10.36 -1.17 -16.23
N GLY A 120 10.62 -0.43 -17.29
CA GLY A 120 10.15 -0.78 -18.61
C GLY A 120 10.47 0.31 -19.61
N THR A 121 9.72 0.31 -20.71
CA THR A 121 9.81 1.34 -21.74
C THR A 121 8.56 2.21 -21.72
N TYR A 122 8.70 3.41 -22.28
CA TYR A 122 7.57 4.31 -22.46
C TYR A 122 7.60 4.97 -23.83
N ARG A 123 6.42 5.32 -24.31
CA ARG A 123 6.22 6.11 -25.52
C ARG A 123 5.70 7.50 -25.16
N THR A 124 6.38 8.53 -25.62
CA THR A 124 5.91 9.92 -25.49
C THR A 124 4.79 10.19 -26.50
N GLU A 125 3.66 10.71 -26.01
CA GLU A 125 2.59 11.28 -26.84
C GLU A 125 2.62 12.80 -26.83
N LYS A 126 2.97 13.38 -25.69
CA LYS A 126 3.07 14.83 -25.52
C LYS A 126 4.15 15.14 -24.50
N TRP A 127 4.94 16.19 -24.75
CA TRP A 127 5.92 16.69 -23.81
C TRP A 127 6.03 18.20 -23.93
N ARG A 128 5.59 18.90 -22.90
CA ARG A 128 5.67 20.35 -22.71
C ARG A 128 6.04 20.63 -21.27
N ASP A 129 6.49 21.85 -21.00
CA ASP A 129 6.92 22.27 -19.66
C ASP A 129 5.78 22.24 -18.63
N ASP A 130 4.52 22.25 -19.07
CA ASP A 130 3.32 22.22 -18.24
C ASP A 130 2.55 20.89 -18.30
N GLU A 131 2.89 20.00 -19.23
CA GLU A 131 2.14 18.78 -19.48
C GLU A 131 2.95 17.70 -20.19
N VAL A 132 2.94 16.50 -19.63
CA VAL A 132 3.59 15.30 -20.18
C VAL A 132 2.57 14.19 -20.30
N ILE A 133 2.45 13.59 -21.48
CA ILE A 133 1.59 12.42 -21.72
C ILE A 133 2.46 11.29 -22.26
N VAL A 134 2.43 10.16 -21.55
CA VAL A 134 3.21 8.97 -21.87
C VAL A 134 2.37 7.71 -21.77
N VAL A 135 2.74 6.69 -22.53
CA VAL A 135 2.24 5.33 -22.37
C VAL A 135 3.36 4.49 -21.77
N LEU A 136 3.15 3.97 -20.57
CA LEU A 136 4.11 3.12 -19.85
C LEU A 136 3.86 1.64 -20.18
N ALA A 137 4.94 0.90 -20.39
CA ALA A 137 4.96 -0.53 -20.59
C ALA A 137 6.02 -1.19 -19.69
N GLY A 138 5.68 -1.39 -18.42
CA GLY A 138 6.49 -2.17 -17.46
C GLY A 138 5.83 -3.48 -17.05
N ASP A 139 6.40 -4.14 -16.06
CA ASP A 139 5.87 -5.41 -15.55
C ASP A 139 4.69 -5.19 -14.61
N ARG A 140 4.77 -4.17 -13.76
CA ARG A 140 3.70 -3.83 -12.79
C ARG A 140 2.82 -2.68 -13.27
N THR A 141 3.40 -1.72 -13.99
CA THR A 141 2.75 -0.48 -14.39
C THR A 141 2.60 -0.43 -15.90
N ARG A 142 1.34 -0.46 -16.35
CA ARG A 142 0.97 -0.34 -17.76
C ARG A 142 -0.19 0.61 -17.91
N GLY A 143 -0.14 1.45 -18.95
CA GLY A 143 -1.24 2.33 -19.33
C GLY A 143 -0.79 3.72 -19.72
N ARG A 144 -1.76 4.57 -20.01
CA ARG A 144 -1.57 5.94 -20.49
C ARG A 144 -1.72 6.94 -19.36
N TYR A 145 -0.66 7.68 -19.08
CA TYR A 145 -0.59 8.64 -17.99
C TYR A 145 -0.43 10.07 -18.52
N ALA A 146 -1.13 11.00 -17.89
CA ALA A 146 -0.95 12.43 -18.09
C ALA A 146 -0.48 13.07 -16.78
N LEU A 147 0.68 13.73 -16.84
CA LEU A 147 1.19 14.63 -15.82
C LEU A 147 0.91 16.06 -16.26
N PHE A 148 0.42 16.91 -15.36
CA PHE A 148 0.15 18.32 -15.65
C PHE A 148 0.47 19.20 -14.45
N ALA A 149 1.11 20.33 -14.71
CA ALA A 149 1.51 21.28 -13.68
C ALA A 149 0.30 21.99 -13.06
N THR A 150 0.32 22.15 -11.74
CA THR A 150 -0.68 22.92 -10.98
C THR A 150 -0.09 24.18 -10.33
N GLY A 151 1.24 24.35 -10.40
CA GLY A 151 1.94 25.56 -9.98
C GLY A 151 3.28 25.26 -9.32
N GLY A 152 4.32 26.04 -9.65
CA GLY A 152 5.67 25.80 -9.12
C GLY A 152 6.17 24.39 -9.45
N ARG A 153 6.50 23.59 -8.42
CA ARG A 153 6.90 22.18 -8.55
C ARG A 153 5.75 21.20 -8.39
N ASP A 154 4.54 21.68 -8.10
CA ASP A 154 3.39 20.81 -7.88
C ASP A 154 2.75 20.45 -9.22
N TRP A 155 2.66 19.16 -9.48
CA TRP A 155 1.99 18.56 -10.62
C TRP A 155 0.96 17.54 -10.12
N MET A 156 0.08 17.12 -11.03
CA MET A 156 -0.81 16.00 -10.82
C MET A 156 -0.55 14.96 -11.89
N ILE A 157 -0.66 13.68 -11.53
CA ILE A 157 -0.64 12.55 -12.46
C ILE A 157 -2.00 11.85 -12.44
N ARG A 158 -2.48 11.46 -13.62
CA ARG A 158 -3.70 10.66 -13.80
C ARG A 158 -3.51 9.57 -14.85
N ARG A 159 -4.16 8.43 -14.64
CA ARG A 159 -4.38 7.45 -15.72
C ARG A 159 -5.50 7.96 -16.61
N THR A 160 -5.36 7.78 -17.92
CA THR A 160 -6.30 8.33 -18.92
C THR A 160 -6.93 7.28 -19.82
N ASP A 161 -6.39 6.06 -19.82
CA ASP A 161 -7.00 4.90 -20.43
C ASP A 161 -7.69 4.02 -19.36
N PRO A 162 -8.71 3.24 -19.74
CA PRO A 162 -9.34 2.29 -18.83
C PRO A 162 -8.31 1.35 -18.21
N PRO A 163 -8.54 0.89 -16.96
CA PRO A 163 -7.74 -0.18 -16.39
C PRO A 163 -7.93 -1.49 -17.18
N PRO A 164 -7.04 -2.48 -17.01
CA PRO A 164 -7.17 -3.77 -17.71
C PRO A 164 -8.49 -4.48 -17.37
N PRO A 165 -8.99 -5.36 -18.27
CA PRO A 165 -10.19 -6.16 -17.99
C PRO A 165 -10.07 -6.93 -16.67
N GLY A 166 -11.17 -6.97 -15.90
CA GLY A 166 -11.20 -7.59 -14.59
C GLY A 166 -10.75 -6.68 -13.44
N TRP A 167 -10.20 -5.49 -13.73
CA TRP A 167 -9.87 -4.52 -12.70
C TRP A 167 -11.13 -3.84 -12.12
N THR A 168 -11.26 -3.84 -10.81
CA THR A 168 -12.23 -3.09 -10.02
C THR A 168 -11.51 -2.02 -9.22
N SER A 169 -12.08 -0.81 -9.16
CA SER A 169 -11.56 0.22 -8.25
C SER A 169 -11.75 -0.21 -6.80
N MET A 170 -10.79 0.20 -5.95
CA MET A 170 -10.89 -0.04 -4.52
C MET A 170 -12.20 0.53 -3.97
N PRO A 171 -13.02 -0.27 -3.26
CA PRO A 171 -14.26 0.22 -2.68
C PRO A 171 -13.98 1.29 -1.64
N GLU A 172 -14.79 2.35 -1.60
CA GLU A 172 -14.59 3.46 -0.64
C GLU A 172 -15.01 3.08 0.79
N ARG A 173 -15.94 2.13 0.90
CA ARG A 173 -16.48 1.58 2.14
C ARG A 173 -16.97 0.16 1.89
N VAL A 174 -16.62 -0.73 2.80
CA VAL A 174 -17.23 -2.07 2.92
C VAL A 174 -17.75 -2.22 4.33
N ALA A 175 -19.04 -2.54 4.47
CA ALA A 175 -19.64 -2.79 5.78
C ALA A 175 -19.26 -4.21 6.26
N PRO A 176 -18.82 -4.39 7.51
CA PRO A 176 -18.48 -5.72 8.01
C PRO A 176 -19.64 -6.72 7.91
N MET A 177 -19.35 -7.96 7.54
CA MET A 177 -20.27 -9.09 7.64
C MET A 177 -20.33 -9.57 9.10
N HIS A 178 -21.50 -9.99 9.55
CA HIS A 178 -21.74 -10.42 10.92
C HIS A 178 -22.07 -11.92 11.01
N ALA A 179 -21.51 -12.56 12.04
CA ALA A 179 -21.85 -13.92 12.40
C ALA A 179 -23.16 -13.97 13.21
N THR A 180 -23.90 -15.07 13.08
CA THR A 180 -25.09 -15.35 13.88
C THR A 180 -24.75 -16.28 15.07
N PRO A 181 -25.29 -16.05 16.27
CA PRO A 181 -25.04 -16.95 17.40
C PRO A 181 -25.58 -18.37 17.14
N ALA A 182 -24.80 -19.39 17.52
CA ALA A 182 -25.18 -20.79 17.45
C ALA A 182 -24.80 -21.53 18.75
N ARG A 183 -25.67 -22.44 19.19
CA ARG A 183 -25.48 -23.20 20.44
C ARG A 183 -24.49 -24.36 20.31
N ARG A 184 -24.24 -24.84 19.10
CA ARG A 184 -23.41 -26.02 18.82
C ARG A 184 -22.58 -25.77 17.57
N LEU A 185 -21.44 -26.45 17.51
CA LEU A 185 -20.63 -26.54 16.30
C LEU A 185 -21.46 -27.16 15.15
N PRO A 186 -21.18 -26.79 13.90
CA PRO A 186 -21.71 -27.48 12.73
C PRO A 186 -21.44 -28.99 12.80
N THR A 187 -22.39 -29.81 12.35
CA THR A 187 -22.22 -31.27 12.32
C THR A 187 -21.37 -31.75 11.16
N ASP A 188 -21.42 -31.04 10.03
CA ASP A 188 -20.57 -31.27 8.86
C ASP A 188 -19.29 -30.44 9.01
N ASP A 189 -18.40 -30.86 9.90
CA ASP A 189 -17.22 -30.10 10.31
C ASP A 189 -16.29 -29.75 9.14
N ALA A 190 -16.16 -30.64 8.14
CA ALA A 190 -15.28 -30.47 6.98
C ALA A 190 -15.70 -29.32 6.05
N ALA A 191 -16.96 -28.87 6.10
CA ALA A 191 -17.46 -27.76 5.30
C ALA A 191 -17.17 -26.37 5.92
N TRP A 192 -16.50 -26.31 7.09
CA TRP A 192 -16.32 -25.08 7.87
C TRP A 192 -14.86 -24.81 8.19
N GLY A 193 -14.48 -23.53 8.17
CA GLY A 193 -13.27 -23.02 8.77
C GLY A 193 -13.55 -22.41 10.13
N TYR A 194 -12.63 -22.56 11.08
CA TYR A 194 -12.77 -22.07 12.44
C TYR A 194 -11.67 -21.08 12.78
N GLU A 195 -12.07 -19.93 13.31
CA GLU A 195 -11.20 -18.91 13.88
C GLU A 195 -11.48 -18.77 15.38
N LEU A 196 -10.45 -18.45 16.17
CA LEU A 196 -10.68 -18.04 17.56
C LEU A 196 -11.47 -16.74 17.57
N ARG A 197 -12.46 -16.65 18.48
CA ARG A 197 -13.27 -15.44 18.62
C ARG A 197 -12.54 -14.44 19.50
N TRP A 198 -12.28 -13.27 18.93
CA TRP A 198 -11.65 -12.13 19.61
C TRP A 198 -12.72 -11.14 20.06
N ASP A 199 -12.69 -10.75 21.34
CA ASP A 199 -13.57 -9.71 21.85
C ASP A 199 -12.95 -8.33 21.59
N GLY A 200 -13.39 -7.67 20.52
CA GLY A 200 -12.75 -6.44 20.07
C GLY A 200 -13.61 -5.53 19.21
N VAL A 201 -12.99 -4.42 18.76
CA VAL A 201 -13.66 -3.41 17.93
C VAL A 201 -13.42 -3.74 16.46
N ARG A 202 -14.49 -3.98 15.71
CA ARG A 202 -14.39 -4.26 14.27
C ARG A 202 -13.89 -3.03 13.51
N ALA A 203 -12.94 -3.25 12.60
CA ALA A 203 -12.44 -2.19 11.72
C ALA A 203 -12.06 -2.76 10.34
N VAL A 204 -12.21 -1.93 9.31
CA VAL A 204 -11.84 -2.25 7.92
C VAL A 204 -10.71 -1.33 7.50
N ALA A 205 -9.55 -1.91 7.18
CA ALA A 205 -8.37 -1.20 6.72
C ALA A 205 -8.35 -1.12 5.19
N HIS A 206 -8.28 0.10 4.66
CA HIS A 206 -8.04 0.36 3.24
C HIS A 206 -6.57 0.79 3.11
N VAL A 207 -5.77 -0.01 2.42
CA VAL A 207 -4.35 0.24 2.21
C VAL A 207 -4.12 0.53 0.74
N SER A 208 -3.69 1.76 0.45
CA SER A 208 -3.38 2.21 -0.92
C SER A 208 -2.18 3.15 -0.90
N GLY A 209 -1.26 2.98 -1.84
CA GLY A 209 -0.06 3.81 -1.94
C GLY A 209 0.68 3.99 -0.61
N GLY A 210 0.82 2.91 0.18
CA GLY A 210 1.53 2.93 1.45
C GLY A 210 0.82 3.69 2.58
N ARG A 211 -0.47 3.97 2.43
CA ARG A 211 -1.27 4.71 3.41
C ARG A 211 -2.42 3.88 3.91
N LEU A 212 -2.65 3.97 5.21
CA LEU A 212 -3.78 3.36 5.90
C LEU A 212 -4.93 4.35 6.02
N LEU A 213 -6.13 3.92 5.65
CA LEU A 213 -7.40 4.45 6.13
C LEU A 213 -8.13 3.35 6.89
N LEU A 214 -8.27 3.50 8.20
CA LEU A 214 -8.97 2.57 9.07
C LEU A 214 -10.38 3.09 9.35
N ARG A 215 -11.40 2.31 8.97
CA ARG A 215 -12.80 2.63 9.21
C ARG A 215 -13.40 1.75 10.29
N SER A 216 -14.24 2.31 11.17
CA SER A 216 -15.06 1.54 12.09
C SER A 216 -16.13 0.73 11.35
N ALA A 217 -16.86 -0.15 12.05
CA ALA A 217 -18.02 -0.85 11.48
C ALA A 217 -19.07 0.09 10.88
N ASP A 218 -19.27 1.26 11.48
CA ASP A 218 -20.21 2.27 10.99
C ASP A 218 -19.65 3.08 9.80
N GLY A 219 -18.34 3.03 9.57
CA GLY A 219 -17.65 3.67 8.45
C GLY A 219 -16.87 4.93 8.81
N GLU A 220 -16.84 5.32 10.08
CA GLU A 220 -16.09 6.48 10.57
C GLU A 220 -14.58 6.27 10.46
N ASP A 221 -13.85 7.32 10.10
CA ASP A 221 -12.39 7.30 10.08
C ASP A 221 -11.83 7.27 11.51
N VAL A 222 -11.30 6.12 11.90
CA VAL A 222 -10.67 5.88 13.21
C VAL A 222 -9.15 5.85 13.12
N THR A 223 -8.56 6.09 11.94
CA THR A 223 -7.11 6.14 11.73
C THR A 223 -6.38 7.03 12.76
N PRO A 224 -6.89 8.24 13.11
CA PRO A 224 -6.21 9.09 14.08
C PRO A 224 -6.09 8.51 15.50
N ALA A 225 -6.94 7.54 15.87
CA ALA A 225 -6.88 6.87 17.16
C ALA A 225 -5.79 5.78 17.21
N TYR A 226 -5.36 5.27 16.05
CA TYR A 226 -4.39 4.18 15.93
C TYR A 226 -3.20 4.54 15.02
N PRO A 227 -2.48 5.65 15.31
CA PRO A 227 -1.47 6.19 14.40
C PRO A 227 -0.25 5.28 14.18
N TRP A 228 0.00 4.30 15.07
CA TRP A 228 1.07 3.31 14.90
C TRP A 228 0.75 2.25 13.84
N LEU A 229 -0.53 1.99 13.55
CA LEU A 229 -0.93 1.03 12.52
C LEU A 229 -0.61 1.49 11.10
N ARG A 230 -0.16 2.74 10.90
CA ARG A 230 0.31 3.20 9.58
C ARG A 230 1.44 2.33 9.02
N GLU A 231 2.24 1.71 9.88
CA GLU A 231 3.35 0.83 9.49
C GLU A 231 2.85 -0.41 8.75
N LEU A 232 1.62 -0.88 9.02
CA LEU A 232 0.96 -1.94 8.23
C LEU A 232 0.89 -1.57 6.75
N ALA A 233 0.55 -0.32 6.44
CA ALA A 233 0.43 0.11 5.05
C ALA A 233 1.79 0.26 4.37
N GLU A 234 2.83 0.65 5.12
CA GLU A 234 4.20 0.73 4.61
C GLU A 234 4.79 -0.67 4.35
N GLU A 235 4.47 -1.65 5.20
CA GLU A 235 4.85 -3.06 5.05
C GLU A 235 4.16 -3.70 3.84
N LEU A 236 2.86 -3.44 3.67
CA LEU A 236 2.11 -3.99 2.55
C LEU A 236 2.49 -3.33 1.21
N ALA A 237 3.00 -2.09 1.22
CA ALA A 237 3.36 -1.39 0.00
C ALA A 237 4.39 -2.17 -0.84
N PRO A 238 4.17 -2.30 -2.16
CA PRO A 238 3.25 -1.53 -3.00
C PRO A 238 1.85 -2.16 -3.17
N VAL A 239 1.57 -3.25 -2.46
CA VAL A 239 0.31 -3.96 -2.54
C VAL A 239 -0.81 -3.10 -1.94
N GLU A 240 -1.93 -3.07 -2.63
CA GLU A 240 -3.15 -2.40 -2.22
C GLU A 240 -4.20 -3.44 -1.84
N ALA A 241 -4.85 -3.24 -0.69
CA ALA A 241 -5.84 -4.19 -0.18
C ALA A 241 -6.92 -3.50 0.66
N VAL A 242 -8.07 -4.15 0.76
CA VAL A 242 -9.10 -3.86 1.77
C VAL A 242 -9.20 -5.07 2.69
N LEU A 243 -8.91 -4.86 3.98
CA LEU A 243 -8.74 -5.91 4.97
C LEU A 243 -9.77 -5.75 6.08
N ASP A 244 -10.48 -6.82 6.42
CA ASP A 244 -11.40 -6.85 7.55
C ASP A 244 -10.69 -7.38 8.80
N GLY A 245 -10.92 -6.75 9.95
CA GLY A 245 -10.20 -7.12 11.16
C GLY A 245 -10.85 -6.66 12.46
N VAL A 246 -10.20 -7.04 13.56
CA VAL A 246 -10.62 -6.75 14.92
C VAL A 246 -9.48 -6.10 15.68
N LEU A 247 -9.74 -4.93 16.27
CA LEU A 247 -8.80 -4.24 17.15
C LEU A 247 -8.99 -4.72 18.59
N VAL A 248 -7.92 -5.24 19.16
CA VAL A 248 -7.89 -5.79 20.52
C VAL A 248 -6.74 -5.22 21.33
N ARG A 249 -6.84 -5.32 22.64
CA ARG A 249 -5.72 -5.15 23.57
C ARG A 249 -5.45 -6.47 24.23
N ILE A 250 -4.17 -6.79 24.34
CA ILE A 250 -3.70 -7.99 25.01
C ILE A 250 -2.89 -7.50 26.19
N ASP A 251 -3.35 -7.79 27.40
CA ASP A 251 -2.61 -7.43 28.61
C ASP A 251 -1.40 -8.35 28.84
N ALA A 252 -0.55 -8.02 29.81
CA ALA A 252 0.65 -8.81 30.11
C ALA A 252 0.35 -10.26 30.55
N ALA A 253 -0.90 -10.56 30.95
CA ALA A 253 -1.35 -11.90 31.29
C ALA A 253 -2.00 -12.63 30.09
N GLY A 254 -1.94 -12.04 28.88
CA GLY A 254 -2.50 -12.59 27.66
C GLY A 254 -4.01 -12.38 27.51
N ARG A 255 -4.67 -11.62 28.40
CA ARG A 255 -6.12 -11.44 28.31
C ARG A 255 -6.47 -10.43 27.22
N VAL A 256 -7.42 -10.84 26.38
CA VAL A 256 -7.93 -10.03 25.27
C VAL A 256 -9.07 -9.15 25.77
N ARG A 257 -9.02 -7.86 25.44
CA ARG A 257 -10.10 -6.90 25.66
C ARG A 257 -10.31 -6.03 24.42
N PRO A 258 -11.50 -5.44 24.24
CA PRO A 258 -11.68 -4.49 23.15
C PRO A 258 -10.74 -3.29 23.23
N ALA A 259 -10.20 -2.89 22.07
CA ALA A 259 -9.45 -1.65 21.93
C ALA A 259 -10.32 -0.43 22.26
N GLY A 260 -9.69 0.60 22.82
CA GLY A 260 -10.35 1.86 23.15
C GLY A 260 -10.24 2.82 21.98
N GLY A 261 -11.36 3.41 21.55
CA GLY A 261 -11.41 4.34 20.42
C GLY A 261 -11.64 5.80 20.82
N GLY A 262 -11.00 6.28 21.90
CA GLY A 262 -11.13 7.69 22.29
C GLY A 262 -10.41 8.60 21.29
N ARG A 263 -11.08 9.64 20.78
CA ARG A 263 -10.37 10.75 20.13
C ARG A 263 -9.35 11.30 21.13
N PRO A 264 -8.06 11.45 20.77
CA PRO A 264 -7.13 12.15 21.65
C PRO A 264 -7.72 13.53 21.95
N ALA A 265 -7.72 13.92 23.22
CA ALA A 265 -8.19 15.23 23.64
C ALA A 265 -7.42 16.30 22.84
N ARG A 266 -8.13 17.29 22.26
CA ARG A 266 -7.50 18.40 21.53
C ARG A 266 -6.40 19.00 22.41
N GLY A 267 -5.15 18.90 21.97
CA GLY A 267 -3.98 19.43 22.68
C GLY A 267 -3.05 18.38 23.30
N SER A 268 -3.39 17.09 23.34
CA SER A 268 -2.44 16.06 23.76
C SER A 268 -1.53 15.64 22.59
N ALA A 269 -0.48 16.40 22.33
CA ALA A 269 0.56 16.06 21.33
C ALA A 269 1.42 14.84 21.73
N ARG A 270 1.05 14.12 22.80
CA ARG A 270 1.72 12.89 23.20
C ARG A 270 1.19 11.77 22.31
N ARG A 271 2.06 11.20 21.46
CA ARG A 271 1.86 9.88 20.86
C ARG A 271 1.43 8.94 21.99
N ALA A 272 0.17 8.51 22.00
CA ALA A 272 -0.24 7.43 22.89
C ALA A 272 0.65 6.22 22.56
N ALA A 273 1.19 5.58 23.59
CA ALA A 273 1.92 4.34 23.37
C ALA A 273 1.00 3.33 22.68
N PRO A 274 1.49 2.52 21.73
CA PRO A 274 0.68 1.48 21.10
C PRO A 274 0.08 0.57 22.18
N ASP A 275 -1.24 0.54 22.29
CA ASP A 275 -1.96 -0.26 23.28
C ASP A 275 -2.88 -1.30 22.65
N ALA A 276 -2.98 -1.33 21.31
CA ALA A 276 -3.85 -2.22 20.56
C ALA A 276 -3.12 -2.94 19.41
N GLN A 277 -3.59 -4.15 19.13
CA GLN A 277 -3.22 -4.98 17.99
C GLN A 277 -4.40 -5.10 17.01
N PHE A 278 -4.11 -5.10 15.71
CA PHE A 278 -5.10 -5.32 14.66
C PHE A 278 -5.01 -6.76 14.13
N LEU A 279 -6.04 -7.55 14.44
CA LEU A 279 -6.14 -8.94 14.00
C LEU A 279 -6.90 -8.99 12.66
N LEU A 280 -6.20 -9.32 11.59
CA LEU A 280 -6.72 -9.37 10.21
C LEU A 280 -7.40 -10.72 9.98
N VAL A 281 -8.70 -10.72 9.65
CA VAL A 281 -9.52 -11.95 9.60
C VAL A 281 -10.20 -12.19 8.25
N ASP A 282 -10.18 -11.23 7.33
CA ASP A 282 -10.69 -11.42 5.98
C ASP A 282 -10.03 -10.41 5.00
N LEU A 283 -10.09 -10.73 3.71
CA LEU A 283 -9.59 -9.91 2.61
C LEU A 283 -10.75 -9.64 1.66
N LEU A 284 -11.07 -8.36 1.46
CA LEU A 284 -12.29 -7.90 0.77
C LEU A 284 -12.00 -7.30 -0.62
N TRP A 285 -10.75 -6.93 -0.88
CA TRP A 285 -10.28 -6.47 -2.19
C TRP A 285 -8.75 -6.55 -2.24
N LEU A 286 -8.16 -6.90 -3.36
CA LEU A 286 -6.70 -7.02 -3.53
C LEU A 286 -6.29 -6.63 -4.95
N GLU A 287 -5.37 -5.67 -5.10
CA GLU A 287 -4.69 -5.34 -6.37
C GLU A 287 -5.63 -5.22 -7.59
N GLY A 288 -6.78 -4.57 -7.43
CA GLY A 288 -7.75 -4.41 -8.51
C GLY A 288 -8.74 -5.55 -8.66
N ALA A 289 -8.78 -6.53 -7.76
CA ALA A 289 -9.77 -7.59 -7.78
C ALA A 289 -10.67 -7.48 -6.54
N ASP A 290 -11.98 -7.50 -6.75
CA ASP A 290 -12.94 -7.71 -5.67
C ASP A 290 -12.88 -9.18 -5.23
N THR A 291 -12.73 -9.41 -3.93
CA THR A 291 -12.64 -10.76 -3.37
C THR A 291 -13.91 -11.16 -2.64
N VAL A 292 -14.92 -10.29 -2.47
CA VAL A 292 -16.10 -10.59 -1.65
C VAL A 292 -16.90 -11.78 -2.18
N ASP A 293 -16.94 -11.97 -3.49
CA ASP A 293 -17.65 -13.09 -4.14
C ASP A 293 -16.86 -14.41 -4.11
N LEU A 294 -15.57 -14.37 -3.74
CA LEU A 294 -14.76 -15.59 -3.61
C LEU A 294 -15.20 -16.41 -2.38
N PRO A 295 -15.12 -17.74 -2.44
CA PRO A 295 -15.19 -18.62 -1.28
C PRO A 295 -14.29 -18.15 -0.12
N TYR A 296 -14.79 -18.25 1.12
CA TYR A 296 -14.04 -17.88 2.32
C TYR A 296 -12.65 -18.53 2.40
N ALA A 297 -12.53 -19.82 2.02
CA ALA A 297 -11.24 -20.51 2.00
C ALA A 297 -10.23 -19.79 1.10
N GLN A 298 -10.63 -19.39 -0.11
CA GLN A 298 -9.77 -18.67 -1.05
C GLN A 298 -9.40 -17.27 -0.54
N ARG A 299 -10.34 -16.55 0.09
CA ARG A 299 -10.03 -15.25 0.70
C ARG A 299 -9.02 -15.38 1.84
N ARG A 300 -9.10 -16.45 2.64
CA ARG A 300 -8.10 -16.73 3.69
C ARG A 300 -6.76 -17.12 3.12
N GLU A 301 -6.69 -17.96 2.10
CA GLU A 301 -5.44 -18.29 1.40
C GLU A 301 -4.75 -17.04 0.84
N LEU A 302 -5.51 -16.16 0.18
CA LEU A 302 -4.99 -14.88 -0.31
C LEU A 302 -4.49 -14.00 0.85
N LEU A 303 -5.24 -13.89 1.95
CA LEU A 303 -4.85 -13.13 3.13
C LEU A 303 -3.57 -13.70 3.78
N ASP A 304 -3.47 -15.02 3.94
CA ASP A 304 -2.29 -15.68 4.50
C ASP A 304 -1.08 -15.50 3.57
N GLY A 305 -1.29 -15.48 2.26
CA GLY A 305 -0.26 -15.20 1.25
C GLY A 305 0.34 -13.79 1.32
N LEU A 306 -0.36 -12.83 1.94
CA LEU A 306 0.21 -11.50 2.23
C LEU A 306 1.21 -11.53 3.41
N ALA A 307 1.27 -12.62 4.17
CA ALA A 307 2.20 -12.83 5.28
C ALA A 307 2.21 -11.68 6.31
N LEU A 308 1.04 -11.08 6.57
CA LEU A 308 0.94 -9.92 7.45
C LEU A 308 1.11 -10.28 8.92
N ALA A 309 2.32 -10.06 9.41
CA ALA A 309 2.69 -10.19 10.82
C ALA A 309 3.68 -9.07 11.18
N GLY A 310 3.26 -8.16 12.06
CA GLY A 310 4.09 -7.05 12.51
C GLY A 310 3.90 -6.75 13.99
N PRO A 311 4.53 -5.68 14.51
CA PRO A 311 4.54 -5.39 15.95
C PRO A 311 3.15 -5.15 16.54
N HIS A 312 2.21 -4.67 15.71
CA HIS A 312 0.88 -4.24 16.13
C HIS A 312 -0.25 -4.80 15.24
N TRP A 313 0.05 -5.77 14.38
CA TRP A 313 -0.95 -6.43 13.55
C TRP A 313 -0.55 -7.89 13.31
N GLN A 314 -1.54 -8.74 13.12
CA GLN A 314 -1.32 -10.15 12.84
C GLN A 314 -2.49 -10.72 12.06
N THR A 315 -2.22 -11.65 11.16
CA THR A 315 -3.22 -12.55 10.59
C THR A 315 -3.33 -13.79 11.49
N PRO A 316 -4.39 -13.96 12.30
CA PRO A 316 -4.52 -15.13 13.16
C PRO A 316 -4.74 -16.40 12.34
N PRO A 317 -4.30 -17.56 12.85
CA PRO A 317 -4.54 -18.84 12.18
C PRO A 317 -6.04 -19.13 12.10
N TRP A 318 -6.40 -19.91 11.09
CA TRP A 318 -7.72 -20.49 10.89
C TRP A 318 -7.57 -21.98 10.59
N PHE A 319 -8.61 -22.75 10.84
CA PHE A 319 -8.55 -24.21 10.73
C PHE A 319 -9.71 -24.74 9.87
N PRO A 320 -9.45 -25.35 8.70
CA PRO A 320 -10.50 -26.06 7.95
C PRO A 320 -10.84 -27.38 8.67
N GLY A 321 -12.07 -27.50 9.17
CA GLY A 321 -12.46 -28.54 10.11
C GLY A 321 -11.83 -28.36 11.50
N GLY A 322 -11.96 -29.37 12.35
CA GLY A 322 -11.38 -29.39 13.69
C GLY A 322 -12.08 -28.46 14.68
N GLY A 323 -13.36 -28.15 14.49
CA GLY A 323 -14.08 -27.19 15.32
C GLY A 323 -14.09 -27.53 16.81
N ALA A 324 -14.12 -28.82 17.15
CA ALA A 324 -14.04 -29.28 18.54
C ALA A 324 -12.70 -28.96 19.19
N ASP A 325 -11.61 -29.08 18.45
CA ASP A 325 -10.26 -28.78 18.93
C ASP A 325 -10.05 -27.27 19.06
N ALA A 326 -10.52 -26.49 18.07
CA ALA A 326 -10.50 -25.03 18.14
C ALA A 326 -11.30 -24.50 19.34
N LEU A 327 -12.49 -25.07 19.60
CA LEU A 327 -13.32 -24.67 20.74
C LEU A 327 -12.70 -25.08 22.08
N ARG A 328 -12.02 -26.24 22.14
CA ARG A 328 -11.26 -26.65 23.32
C ARG A 328 -10.08 -25.71 23.58
N ALA A 329 -9.31 -25.37 22.55
CA ALA A 329 -8.21 -24.41 22.66
C ALA A 329 -8.72 -23.03 23.13
N ALA A 330 -9.87 -22.58 22.64
CA ALA A 330 -10.50 -21.35 23.11
C ALA A 330 -10.79 -21.40 24.63
N ARG A 331 -11.34 -22.51 25.13
CA ARG A 331 -11.59 -22.71 26.58
C ARG A 331 -10.30 -22.66 27.40
N GLU A 332 -9.29 -23.41 26.98
CA GLU A 332 -7.99 -23.50 27.67
C GLU A 332 -7.28 -22.15 27.74
N GLN A 333 -7.46 -21.30 26.72
CA GLN A 333 -6.89 -19.96 26.65
C GLN A 333 -7.80 -18.88 27.28
N GLY A 334 -8.96 -19.25 27.83
CA GLY A 334 -9.93 -18.31 28.39
C GLY A 334 -10.52 -17.34 27.36
N LEU A 335 -10.52 -17.73 26.08
CA LEU A 335 -11.09 -16.94 24.98
C LEU A 335 -12.62 -17.13 24.93
N PRO A 336 -13.35 -16.12 24.41
CA PRO A 336 -14.82 -16.17 24.35
C PRO A 336 -15.41 -17.38 23.62
N GLY A 337 -14.72 -17.96 22.64
CA GLY A 337 -15.26 -19.01 21.78
C GLY A 337 -14.59 -19.06 20.41
N VAL A 338 -15.34 -19.52 19.41
CA VAL A 338 -14.90 -19.58 18.01
C VAL A 338 -15.90 -18.90 17.08
N VAL A 339 -15.42 -18.49 15.92
CA VAL A 339 -16.23 -18.13 14.76
C VAL A 339 -16.06 -19.23 13.71
N ALA A 340 -17.14 -19.95 13.41
CA ALA A 340 -17.19 -20.93 12.34
C ALA A 340 -17.68 -20.23 11.06
N LYS A 341 -16.93 -20.34 9.96
CA LYS A 341 -17.24 -19.73 8.67
C LYS A 341 -17.31 -20.83 7.61
N ARG A 342 -18.39 -20.90 6.84
CA ARG A 342 -18.58 -21.94 5.81
C ARG A 342 -17.57 -21.72 4.68
N LEU A 343 -16.82 -22.76 4.30
CA LEU A 343 -15.64 -22.64 3.42
C LEU A 343 -15.96 -22.09 2.02
N ASP A 344 -17.12 -22.47 1.47
CA ASP A 344 -17.62 -22.05 0.16
C ASP A 344 -18.40 -20.73 0.19
N SER A 345 -18.54 -20.07 1.35
CA SER A 345 -19.36 -18.87 1.47
C SER A 345 -18.66 -17.60 0.97
N ALA A 346 -19.37 -16.84 0.13
CA ALA A 346 -19.03 -15.46 -0.18
C ALA A 346 -19.17 -14.56 1.06
N TYR A 347 -18.46 -13.44 1.05
CA TYR A 347 -18.62 -12.37 2.00
C TYR A 347 -19.89 -11.57 1.67
N GLN A 348 -20.70 -11.25 2.68
CA GLN A 348 -21.97 -10.53 2.50
C GLN A 348 -21.90 -9.21 3.27
N PRO A 349 -21.43 -8.11 2.63
CA PRO A 349 -21.22 -6.84 3.33
C PRO A 349 -22.46 -6.35 4.08
N GLY A 350 -22.28 -6.02 5.36
CA GLY A 350 -23.32 -5.49 6.23
C GLY A 350 -24.44 -6.45 6.62
N ARG A 351 -24.36 -7.74 6.24
CA ARG A 351 -25.39 -8.73 6.56
C ARG A 351 -24.97 -9.63 7.71
N SER A 352 -25.95 -10.05 8.51
CA SER A 352 -25.82 -11.20 9.40
C SER A 352 -26.19 -12.47 8.63
N SER A 353 -25.29 -13.47 8.60
CA SER A 353 -25.53 -14.74 7.91
C SER A 353 -25.37 -15.94 8.83
N ARG A 354 -26.03 -17.05 8.48
CA ARG A 354 -25.82 -18.36 9.10
C ARG A 354 -24.60 -19.09 8.55
N ASP A 355 -24.00 -18.60 7.48
CA ASP A 355 -22.72 -19.09 6.96
C ASP A 355 -21.55 -18.69 7.87
N TRP A 356 -21.75 -17.68 8.74
CA TRP A 356 -20.84 -17.31 9.80
C TRP A 356 -21.55 -17.51 11.14
N ARG A 357 -20.96 -18.28 12.04
CA ARG A 357 -21.56 -18.62 13.33
C ARG A 357 -20.62 -18.35 14.47
N THR A 358 -21.09 -17.73 15.54
CA THR A 358 -20.34 -17.68 16.80
C THR A 358 -20.78 -18.81 17.71
N ILE A 359 -19.81 -19.49 18.33
CA ILE A 359 -20.05 -20.56 19.30
C ILE A 359 -19.25 -20.21 20.56
N ASP A 360 -19.93 -20.14 21.70
CA ASP A 360 -19.32 -19.79 22.97
C ASP A 360 -18.49 -20.95 23.55
N ALA A 361 -17.37 -20.62 24.20
CA ALA A 361 -16.54 -21.58 24.91
C ALA A 361 -17.13 -22.01 26.26
N SER A 362 -18.02 -21.21 26.86
CA SER A 362 -18.60 -21.46 28.20
C SER A 362 -19.46 -22.71 28.30
#